data_AF-A0A3A0CIR4-F1
#
_entry.id   AF-A0A3A0CIR4-F1
#
_cell.length_a   1.000
_cell.length_b   1.000
_cell.length_c   1.000
_cell.angle_alpha   90.00
_cell.angle_beta   90.00
_cell.angle_gamma   90.00
#
_symmetry.space_group_name_H-M   'P 1'
#
loop_
_entity.id
_entity.type
_entity.pdbx_description
1 polymer ?
#
loop_
_entity_poly.entity_id
_entity_poly.type
_entity_poly.pdbx_seq_one_letter_code
_entity_poly.pdbx_strand_id
1 'polypeptide(L)' 'VIKSLLEGAGLDYYIEGENFHYLGVPPAQSVKLVVREDQAEAAKELLSGLDLRGWSVTRSAESDDDEAEPDQTS' A
#
# COMPACT_ATOMS: atom_id res chain seq x y z
N VAL A 1 -11.17 -8.11 8.95
CA VAL A 1 -11.23 -6.91 9.82
C VAL A 1 -10.93 -5.65 9.03
N ILE A 2 -9.71 -5.48 8.46
CA ILE A 2 -9.36 -4.29 7.68
C ILE A 2 -10.30 -4.07 6.48
N LYS A 3 -10.57 -5.11 5.68
CA LYS A 3 -11.52 -5.04 4.55
C LYS A 3 -12.89 -4.49 4.94
N SER A 4 -13.51 -5.08 5.96
CA SER A 4 -14.83 -4.69 6.43
C SER A 4 -14.88 -3.25 6.95
N LEU A 5 -13.77 -2.74 7.51
CA LEU A 5 -13.66 -1.34 7.91
C LEU A 5 -13.61 -0.42 6.70
N LEU A 6 -12.81 -0.76 5.68
CA LEU A 6 -12.71 0.02 4.43
C LEU A 6 -14.05 0.02 3.66
N GLU A 7 -14.70 -1.14 3.56
CA GLU A 7 -16.02 -1.27 2.93
C GLU A 7 -17.09 -0.47 3.69
N GLY A 8 -17.08 -0.53 5.02
CA GLY A 8 -18.00 0.24 5.86
C GLY A 8 -17.79 1.76 5.77
N ALA A 9 -16.56 2.19 5.46
CA ALA A 9 -16.21 3.59 5.23
C ALA A 9 -16.43 4.04 3.77
N GLY A 10 -16.84 3.14 2.87
CA GLY A 10 -17.02 3.45 1.44
C GLY A 10 -15.71 3.77 0.71
N LEU A 11 -14.58 3.26 1.20
CA LEU A 11 -13.27 3.46 0.59
C LEU A 11 -13.07 2.46 -0.55
N ASP A 12 -12.56 2.95 -1.68
CA ASP A 12 -12.15 2.13 -2.81
C ASP A 12 -10.72 1.65 -2.58
N TYR A 13 -10.53 0.33 -2.53
CA TYR A 13 -9.26 -0.28 -2.14
C TYR A 13 -8.94 -1.54 -2.93
N TYR A 14 -7.64 -1.83 -3.01
CA TYR A 14 -7.08 -3.03 -3.61
C TYR A 14 -6.00 -3.61 -2.69
N ILE A 15 -5.96 -4.93 -2.56
CA ILE A 15 -4.96 -5.62 -1.73
C ILE A 15 -4.01 -6.41 -2.62
N GLU A 16 -2.79 -5.92 -2.76
CA GLU A 16 -1.73 -6.60 -3.49
C GLU A 16 -1.10 -7.70 -2.61
N GLY A 17 -0.98 -8.89 -3.18
CA GLY A 17 -0.38 -10.04 -2.50
C GLY A 17 -1.36 -10.87 -1.66
N GLU A 18 -2.66 -10.55 -1.67
CA GLU A 18 -3.67 -11.38 -1.01
C GLU A 18 -3.73 -12.82 -1.57
N ASN A 19 -3.46 -12.97 -2.87
CA ASN A 19 -3.56 -14.27 -3.55
C ASN A 19 -2.56 -15.30 -3.01
N PHE A 20 -1.42 -14.87 -2.45
CA PHE A 20 -0.45 -15.78 -1.83
C PHE A 20 -1.06 -16.51 -0.62
N HIS A 21 -1.97 -15.85 0.11
CA HIS A 21 -2.66 -16.47 1.24
C HIS A 21 -3.62 -17.59 0.79
N TYR A 22 -4.34 -17.39 -0.31
CA TYR A 22 -5.25 -18.40 -0.87
C TYR A 22 -4.52 -19.64 -1.41
N LEU A 23 -3.29 -19.46 -1.89
CA LEU A 23 -2.47 -20.55 -2.42
C LEU A 23 -1.73 -21.35 -1.33
N GLY A 24 -1.89 -20.99 -0.05
CA GLY A 24 -1.25 -21.68 1.07
C GLY A 24 0.28 -21.53 1.10
N VAL A 25 0.83 -20.58 0.32
CA VAL A 25 2.26 -20.28 0.28
C VAL A 25 2.52 -19.08 1.19
N PRO A 26 3.56 -19.14 2.05
CA PRO A 26 3.95 -17.98 2.82
C PRO A 26 4.26 -16.83 1.85
N PRO A 27 3.66 -15.65 2.04
CA PRO A 27 3.88 -14.55 1.13
C PRO A 27 5.35 -14.15 1.21
N ALA A 28 6.04 -14.13 0.07
CA ALA A 28 7.44 -13.74 -0.02
C ALA A 28 7.66 -12.25 0.32
N GLN A 29 6.57 -11.47 0.37
CA GLN A 29 6.54 -10.03 0.61
C GLN A 29 5.32 -9.67 1.46
N SER A 30 5.40 -8.54 2.18
CA SER A 30 4.28 -7.99 2.92
C SER A 30 3.09 -7.69 1.99
N VAL A 31 1.89 -7.94 2.50
CA VAL A 31 0.65 -7.57 1.80
C VAL A 31 0.53 -6.06 1.78
N LYS A 32 0.23 -5.47 0.61
CA LYS A 32 0.06 -4.03 0.47
C LYS A 32 -1.41 -3.68 0.31
N LEU A 33 -1.88 -2.71 1.08
CA LEU A 33 -3.17 -2.08 0.89
C LEU A 33 -2.98 -0.82 0.03
N VAL A 34 -3.65 -0.78 -1.11
CA VAL A 34 -3.68 0.36 -2.02
C VAL A 34 -5.07 0.98 -1.96
N VAL A 35 -5.12 2.30 -1.89
CA VAL A 35 -6.37 3.09 -1.87
C VAL A 35 -6.24 4.22 -2.89
N ARG A 36 -7.36 4.80 -3.32
CA ARG A 36 -7.30 6.01 -4.18
C ARG A 36 -6.61 7.15 -3.44
N GLU A 37 -5.90 7.98 -4.19
CA GLU A 37 -5.16 9.11 -3.64
C GLU A 37 -6.07 10.10 -2.90
N ASP A 38 -7.25 10.40 -3.46
CA ASP A 38 -8.23 11.30 -2.85
C ASP A 38 -8.82 10.77 -1.53
N GLN A 39 -8.62 9.47 -1.26
CA GLN A 39 -9.10 8.78 -0.07
C GLN A 39 -7.98 8.39 0.90
N ALA A 40 -6.72 8.72 0.58
CA ALA A 40 -5.55 8.28 1.34
C ALA A 40 -5.55 8.81 2.78
N GLU A 41 -5.96 10.07 2.98
CA GLU A 41 -6.04 10.66 4.33
C GLU A 41 -7.13 9.99 5.17
N ALA A 42 -8.31 9.77 4.60
CA ALA A 42 -9.42 9.10 5.27
C ALA A 42 -9.06 7.65 5.64
N ALA A 43 -8.42 6.91 4.71
CA ALA A 43 -7.94 5.57 4.98
C ALA A 43 -6.86 5.55 6.08
N LYS A 44 -5.92 6.51 6.07
CA LYS A 44 -4.89 6.63 7.09
C LYS A 44 -5.48 6.89 8.48
N GLU A 45 -6.45 7.78 8.60
CA GLU A 45 -7.13 8.07 9.87
C GLU A 45 -7.86 6.82 10.39
N LEU A 46 -8.63 6.15 9.53
CA LEU A 46 -9.34 4.92 9.85
C LEU A 46 -8.41 3.82 10.37
N LEU A 47 -7.26 3.65 9.71
CA LEU A 47 -6.27 2.62 10.05
C LEU A 47 -5.40 3.00 11.25
N SER A 48 -5.23 4.29 11.54
CA SER A 48 -4.46 4.74 12.71
C SER A 48 -5.11 4.36 14.04
N GLY A 49 -6.42 4.05 14.04
CA GLY A 49 -7.12 3.50 15.19
C GLY A 49 -6.81 2.02 15.48
N LEU A 50 -6.03 1.36 14.63
CA LEU A 50 -5.67 -0.06 14.77
C LEU A 50 -4.21 -0.20 15.23
N ASP A 51 -3.96 -1.13 16.16
CA ASP A 51 -2.59 -1.51 16.57
C ASP A 51 -1.97 -2.43 15.49
N LEU A 52 -1.59 -1.84 14.35
CA LEU A 52 -0.92 -2.55 13.26
C LEU A 52 0.60 -2.50 13.51
N ARG A 53 1.21 -3.64 13.84
CA ARG A 53 2.67 -3.74 13.96
C ARG A 53 3.30 -3.85 12.57
N GLY A 54 4.17 -2.89 12.24
CA GLY A 54 5.00 -2.95 11.03
C GLY A 54 4.30 -2.50 9.73
N TRP A 55 3.24 -1.69 9.83
CA TRP A 55 2.65 -1.05 8.65
C TRP A 55 3.38 0.24 8.29
N SER A 56 3.36 0.58 7.00
CA SER A 56 3.87 1.84 6.47
C SER A 56 2.91 2.36 5.40
N VAL A 57 2.90 3.69 5.22
CA VAL A 57 2.15 4.34 4.13
C VAL A 57 3.16 4.86 3.12
N THR A 58 3.01 4.42 1.87
CA THR A 58 3.79 4.92 0.74
C THR A 58 2.84 5.49 -0.28
N ARG A 59 3.15 6.68 -0.78
CA ARG A 59 2.49 7.27 -1.93
C ARG A 59 3.16 6.72 -3.18
N SER A 60 2.41 6.06 -4.04
CA SER A 60 2.87 5.69 -5.37
C SER A 60 2.90 6.98 -6.21
N ALA A 61 4.00 7.72 -6.16
CA ALA A 61 4.30 8.64 -7.24
C ALA A 61 4.53 7.77 -8.49
N GLU A 62 3.87 8.09 -9.60
CA GLU A 62 4.37 7.65 -10.90
C GLU A 62 5.87 7.98 -10.91
N SER A 63 6.70 6.96 -11.15
CA SER A 63 8.14 7.15 -11.22
C SER A 63 8.41 8.27 -12.23
N ASP A 64 8.85 9.43 -11.75
CA ASP A 64 9.73 10.28 -12.54
C ASP A 64 10.99 9.42 -12.71
N ASP A 65 11.05 8.77 -13.87
CA ASP A 65 12.24 8.13 -14.41
C ASP A 65 13.25 9.27 -14.70
N ASP A 66 13.82 9.83 -13.63
CA ASP A 66 15.01 10.67 -13.75
C ASP A 66 16.19 9.68 -13.84
N GLU A 67 16.37 9.16 -15.06
CA GLU A 67 17.62 8.55 -15.51
C GLU A 67 18.71 9.61 -15.38
N ALA A 68 19.24 9.77 -14.17
CA ALA A 68 20.41 10.59 -13.91
C ALA A 68 21.61 9.88 -14.55
N GLU A 69 21.96 10.31 -15.76
CA GLU A 69 23.18 9.92 -16.48
C GLU A 69 24.40 9.96 -15.53
N PRO A 70 25.27 8.94 -15.51
CA PRO A 70 26.49 9.02 -14.73
C PRO A 70 27.46 10.00 -15.41
N ASP A 71 27.63 11.20 -14.86
CA ASP A 71 28.77 12.07 -15.18
C ASP A 71 30.06 11.38 -14.69
N GLN A 72 30.66 10.57 -15.56
CA GLN A 72 32.07 10.19 -15.44
C GLN A 72 32.91 11.38 -15.90
N THR A 73 33.20 12.31 -14.98
CA THR A 73 34.33 13.21 -15.14
C THR A 73 35.63 12.40 -14.95
N SER A 74 36.45 12.31 -16.01
CA SER A 74 37.87 11.97 -15.99
C SER A 74 38.66 13.06 -16.72
#